data_AF-A0A1A8QIY2-F1
#
_entry.id   AF-A0A1A8QIY2-F1
#
_cell.length_a   1.000
_cell.length_b   1.000
_cell.length_c   1.000
_cell.angle_alpha   90.00
_cell.angle_beta   90.00
_cell.angle_gamma   90.00
#
_symmetry.space_group_name_H-M   'P 1'
#
loop_
_entity.id
_entity.type
_entity.pdbx_description
1 polymer ?
#
loop_
_entity_poly.entity_id
_entity_poly.type
_entity_poly.pdbx_seq_one_letter_code
_entity_poly.pdbx_strand_id
1 'polypeptide(L)'
;KNVSDLRTISTGSPQGCVLSPLLFSLYTNSCTSKHESVKLIKFADDTTIIKLISNGDESAYRMEAERLVSWCSHNNLVLNTQKTAEVVVDFRKHTHPIAPLNLSDTPITMVDSCRFLGTTITQDLKWEPTITTIRKKAQQRMY
;
A
#
# COMPACT_ATOMS: atom_id res chain seq x y z
N LYS A 1 11.62 -36.86 -5.31
CA LYS A 1 10.79 -35.63 -5.39
C LYS A 1 9.63 -35.82 -4.42
N ASN A 2 9.68 -35.19 -3.24
CA ASN A 2 8.54 -35.19 -2.33
C ASN A 2 7.59 -34.10 -2.80
N VAL A 3 6.43 -34.50 -3.28
CA VAL A 3 5.32 -33.60 -3.58
C VAL A 3 4.36 -33.70 -2.41
N SER A 4 3.89 -32.56 -1.89
CA SER A 4 2.88 -32.54 -0.84
C SER A 4 1.57 -33.17 -1.31
N ASP A 5 0.77 -33.67 -0.37
CA ASP A 5 -0.53 -34.27 -0.68
C ASP A 5 -1.49 -33.28 -1.36
N LEU A 6 -2.38 -33.82 -2.20
CA LEU A 6 -3.40 -33.06 -2.90
C LEU A 6 -4.36 -32.39 -1.89
N ARG A 7 -4.49 -31.06 -1.96
CA ARG A 7 -5.45 -30.30 -1.15
C ARG A 7 -6.49 -29.64 -2.04
N THR A 8 -7.76 -29.87 -1.72
CA THR A 8 -8.87 -29.12 -2.31
C THR A 8 -8.92 -27.73 -1.66
N ILE A 9 -8.77 -26.69 -2.47
CA ILE A 9 -8.88 -25.30 -2.03
C ILE A 9 -10.28 -24.81 -2.43
N SER A 10 -11.11 -24.47 -1.44
CA SER A 10 -12.46 -23.94 -1.63
C SER A 10 -12.53 -22.40 -1.57
N THR A 11 -11.40 -21.75 -1.29
CA THR A 11 -11.30 -20.29 -1.08
C THR A 11 -10.16 -19.69 -1.89
N GLY A 12 -10.44 -18.59 -2.59
CA GLY A 12 -9.48 -17.93 -3.47
C GLY A 12 -9.56 -18.46 -4.90
N SER A 13 -8.59 -18.08 -5.72
CA SER A 13 -8.53 -18.46 -7.13
C SER A 13 -7.22 -19.21 -7.40
N PRO A 14 -7.22 -20.22 -8.30
CA PRO A 14 -6.00 -20.95 -8.64
C PRO A 14 -4.91 -19.99 -9.14
N GLN A 15 -3.68 -20.19 -8.67
CA GLN A 15 -2.53 -19.42 -9.15
C GLN A 15 -2.36 -19.67 -10.66
N GLY A 16 -2.25 -18.59 -11.44
CA GLY A 16 -2.15 -18.67 -12.90
C GLY A 16 -3.50 -18.69 -13.63
N CYS A 17 -4.63 -18.66 -12.93
CA CYS A 17 -5.92 -18.45 -13.59
C CYS A 17 -6.02 -17.01 -14.12
N VAL A 18 -6.36 -16.88 -15.41
CA VAL A 18 -6.45 -15.59 -16.14
C VAL A 18 -7.49 -14.66 -15.51
N LEU A 19 -8.53 -15.23 -14.89
CA LEU A 19 -9.60 -14.46 -14.26
C LEU A 19 -9.29 -14.02 -12.82
N SER A 20 -8.24 -14.57 -12.19
CA SER A 20 -7.91 -14.27 -10.79
C SER A 20 -7.77 -12.76 -10.50
N PRO A 21 -7.05 -11.96 -11.32
CA PRO A 21 -6.91 -10.53 -11.05
C PRO A 21 -8.24 -9.76 -11.17
N LEU A 22 -9.09 -10.13 -12.14
CA LEU A 22 -10.40 -9.53 -12.32
C LEU A 22 -11.32 -9.84 -11.13
N LEU A 23 -11.38 -11.12 -10.73
CA LEU A 23 -12.19 -11.55 -9.59
C LEU A 23 -11.73 -10.89 -8.29
N PHE A 24 -10.41 -10.73 -8.08
CA PHE A 24 -9.89 -10.02 -6.92
C PHE A 24 -10.26 -8.52 -6.93
N SER A 25 -10.22 -7.89 -8.10
CA SER A 25 -10.65 -6.50 -8.27
C SER A 25 -12.13 -6.31 -7.96
N LEU A 26 -12.98 -7.24 -8.41
CA LEU A 26 -14.41 -7.25 -8.10
C LEU A 26 -14.65 -7.52 -6.60
N TYR A 27 -13.94 -8.50 -6.03
CA TYR A 27 -14.04 -8.86 -4.62
C TYR A 27 -13.75 -7.68 -3.69
N THR A 28 -12.69 -6.93 -3.99
CA THR A 28 -12.29 -5.78 -3.19
C THR A 28 -12.98 -4.48 -3.59
N ASN A 29 -13.85 -4.47 -4.62
CA ASN A 29 -14.39 -3.25 -5.22
C ASN A 29 -15.10 -2.33 -4.21
N SER A 30 -15.82 -2.92 -3.25
CA SER A 30 -16.53 -2.21 -2.19
C SER A 30 -15.61 -1.61 -1.10
N CYS A 31 -14.32 -1.97 -1.08
CA CYS A 31 -13.32 -1.28 -0.27
C CYS A 31 -13.03 0.09 -0.88
N THR A 32 -13.78 1.10 -0.43
CA THR A 32 -13.66 2.50 -0.84
C THR A 32 -13.46 3.38 0.37
N SER A 33 -12.87 4.56 0.18
CA SER A 33 -12.71 5.54 1.27
C SER A 33 -14.08 5.97 1.81
N LYS A 34 -14.21 6.12 3.13
CA LYS A 34 -15.42 6.66 3.75
C LYS A 34 -15.30 8.14 4.08
N HIS A 35 -14.08 8.67 4.11
CA HIS A 35 -13.81 10.07 4.38
C HIS A 35 -13.43 10.83 3.10
N GLU A 36 -14.15 11.90 2.77
CA GLU A 36 -14.01 12.63 1.49
C GLU A 36 -12.60 13.17 1.24
N SER A 37 -11.91 13.63 2.30
CA SER A 37 -10.54 14.14 2.19
C SER A 37 -9.46 13.06 2.11
N VAL A 38 -9.82 11.78 2.26
CA VAL A 38 -8.87 10.66 2.21
C VAL A 38 -9.04 9.93 0.88
N LYS A 39 -7.96 9.79 0.12
CA LYS A 39 -7.94 9.00 -1.11
C LYS A 39 -7.49 7.58 -0.79
N LEU A 40 -8.27 6.60 -1.25
CA LEU A 40 -7.92 5.18 -1.20
C LEU A 40 -7.74 4.69 -2.62
N ILE A 41 -6.54 4.23 -2.95
CA ILE A 41 -6.16 3.72 -4.27
C ILE A 41 -5.85 2.23 -4.11
N LYS A 42 -6.38 1.40 -5.02
CA LYS A 42 -6.12 -0.04 -5.05
C LYS A 42 -5.48 -0.42 -6.37
N PHE A 43 -4.50 -1.32 -6.32
CA PHE A 43 -3.92 -1.94 -7.49
C PHE A 43 -3.51 -3.38 -7.17
N ALA A 44 -4.21 -4.34 -7.77
CA ALA A 44 -4.12 -5.74 -7.35
C ALA A 44 -4.27 -5.84 -5.82
N ASP A 45 -3.35 -6.51 -5.12
CA ASP A 45 -3.30 -6.67 -3.67
C ASP A 45 -2.77 -5.44 -2.91
N ASP A 46 -2.13 -4.48 -3.59
CA ASP A 46 -1.65 -3.25 -2.97
C ASP A 46 -2.78 -2.24 -2.77
N THR A 47 -2.87 -1.67 -1.57
CA THR A 47 -3.78 -0.57 -1.22
C THR A 47 -2.98 0.59 -0.65
N THR A 48 -3.29 1.82 -1.08
CA THR A 48 -2.62 3.04 -0.64
C THR A 48 -3.66 4.04 -0.13
N ILE A 49 -3.44 4.53 1.08
CA ILE A 49 -4.23 5.60 1.71
C ILE A 49 -3.41 6.89 1.64
N ILE A 50 -4.01 7.97 1.13
CA ILE A 50 -3.38 9.28 0.98
C ILE A 50 -4.28 10.35 1.58
N LYS A 51 -3.73 11.19 2.45
CA LYS A 51 -4.42 12.33 3.04
C LYS A 51 -3.47 13.53 3.11
N LEU A 52 -3.98 14.70 2.73
CA LEU A 52 -3.33 15.97 3.04
C LEU A 52 -3.59 16.30 4.51
N ILE A 53 -2.53 16.35 5.32
CA ILE A 53 -2.59 16.78 6.72
C ILE A 53 -2.58 18.31 6.75
N SER A 54 -3.51 18.91 7.48
CA SER A 54 -3.63 20.36 7.63
C SER A 54 -3.84 20.68 9.10
N ASN A 55 -3.17 21.73 9.61
CA ASN A 55 -3.20 22.12 11.02
C ASN A 55 -2.80 20.99 12.00
N GLY A 56 -2.04 20.00 11.53
CA GLY A 56 -1.67 18.82 12.33
C GLY A 56 -2.80 17.82 12.55
N ASP A 57 -3.94 17.96 11.86
CA ASP A 57 -5.05 17.03 11.99
C ASP A 57 -4.86 15.78 11.12
N GLU A 58 -4.54 14.67 11.78
CA GLU A 58 -4.37 13.34 11.22
C GLU A 58 -5.56 12.41 11.47
N SER A 59 -6.62 12.89 12.12
CA SER A 59 -7.73 12.05 12.60
C SER A 59 -8.38 11.27 11.46
N ALA A 60 -8.71 11.93 10.35
CA ALA A 60 -9.30 11.31 9.18
C ALA A 60 -8.39 10.23 8.55
N TYR A 61 -7.07 10.46 8.53
CA TYR A 61 -6.11 9.50 8.00
C TYR A 61 -6.05 8.24 8.88
N ARG A 62 -5.91 8.41 10.20
CA ARG A 62 -5.83 7.31 11.17
C ARG A 62 -7.12 6.49 11.22
N MET A 63 -8.27 7.17 11.24
CA MET A 63 -9.58 6.53 11.19
C MET A 63 -9.76 5.71 9.92
N GLU A 64 -9.33 6.22 8.76
CA GLU A 64 -9.41 5.48 7.50
C GLU A 64 -8.48 4.26 7.48
N ALA A 65 -7.30 4.37 8.10
CA ALA A 65 -6.37 3.26 8.24
C ALA A 65 -6.93 2.14 9.14
N GLU A 66 -7.51 2.48 10.29
CA GLU A 66 -8.21 1.52 11.18
C GLU A 66 -9.42 0.89 10.48
N ARG A 67 -10.18 1.69 9.72
CA ARG A 67 -11.30 1.19 8.93
C ARG A 67 -10.85 0.19 7.87
N LEU A 68 -9.69 0.41 7.24
CA LEU A 68 -9.13 -0.55 6.29
C LEU A 68 -8.78 -1.87 6.97
N VAL A 69 -8.16 -1.82 8.16
CA VAL A 69 -7.90 -3.02 8.98
C VAL A 69 -9.19 -3.80 9.24
N SER A 70 -10.21 -3.10 9.73
CA SER A 70 -11.52 -3.69 10.00
C SER A 70 -12.16 -4.27 8.75
N TRP A 71 -12.14 -3.54 7.63
CA TRP A 71 -12.70 -4.01 6.36
C TRP A 71 -12.00 -5.28 5.87
N CYS A 72 -10.66 -5.33 5.94
CA CYS A 72 -9.91 -6.53 5.58
C CYS A 72 -10.31 -7.73 6.45
N SER A 73 -10.39 -7.55 7.77
CA SER A 73 -10.81 -8.62 8.69
C SER A 73 -12.21 -9.16 8.37
N HIS A 74 -13.19 -8.28 8.15
CA HIS A 74 -14.56 -8.68 7.77
C HIS A 74 -14.65 -9.37 6.40
N ASN A 75 -13.69 -9.10 5.52
CA ASN A 75 -13.60 -9.69 4.18
C ASN A 75 -12.53 -10.78 4.11
N ASN A 76 -12.19 -11.45 5.21
CA ASN A 76 -11.25 -12.59 5.23
C ASN A 76 -9.89 -12.27 4.55
N LEU A 77 -9.46 -11.02 4.60
CA LEU A 77 -8.18 -10.54 4.09
C LEU A 77 -7.27 -10.20 5.27
N VAL A 78 -5.99 -10.54 5.13
CA VAL A 78 -4.97 -10.25 6.14
C VAL A 78 -4.04 -9.19 5.57
N LEU A 79 -3.96 -8.04 6.25
CA LEU A 79 -2.98 -7.01 5.92
C LEU A 79 -1.59 -7.47 6.31
N ASN A 80 -0.63 -7.28 5.41
CA ASN A 80 0.77 -7.54 5.69
C ASN A 80 1.42 -6.31 6.32
N THR A 81 1.25 -6.15 7.64
CA THR A 81 1.77 -4.99 8.39
C THR A 81 3.29 -4.85 8.27
N GLN A 82 4.03 -5.95 8.10
CA GLN A 82 5.49 -5.93 7.89
C GLN A 82 5.91 -5.32 6.54
N LYS A 83 5.05 -5.41 5.52
CA LYS A 83 5.27 -4.79 4.21
C LYS A 83 4.61 -3.42 4.06
N THR A 84 3.73 -3.05 4.99
CA THR A 84 3.13 -1.72 5.02
C THR A 84 4.17 -0.71 5.51
N ALA A 85 4.28 0.39 4.78
CA ALA A 85 5.18 1.48 5.12
C ALA A 85 4.44 2.83 4.97
N GLU A 86 4.84 3.80 5.77
CA GLU A 86 4.33 5.16 5.72
C GLU A 86 5.40 6.10 5.14
N VAL A 87 5.03 6.93 4.19
CA VAL A 87 5.89 8.01 3.68
C VAL A 87 5.20 9.33 3.99
N VAL A 88 5.89 10.17 4.75
CA VAL A 88 5.45 11.53 5.06
C VAL A 88 6.19 12.49 4.14
N VAL A 89 5.44 13.37 3.47
CA VAL A 89 5.99 14.42 2.62
C VAL A 89 5.68 15.76 3.29
N ASP A 90 6.71 16.41 3.84
CA ASP A 90 6.57 17.69 4.53
C ASP A 90 7.71 18.65 4.16
N PHE A 91 7.34 19.79 3.58
CA PHE A 91 8.27 20.85 3.16
C PHE A 91 8.25 22.08 4.08
N ARG A 92 7.53 22.00 5.21
CA ARG A 92 7.48 23.11 6.18
C ARG A 92 8.84 23.28 6.85
N LYS A 93 9.25 24.54 7.07
CA LYS A 93 10.49 24.87 7.81
C LYS A 93 10.46 24.39 9.26
N HIS A 94 9.27 24.39 9.86
CA HIS A 94 9.01 23.85 11.19
C HIS A 94 8.08 22.66 11.04
N THR A 95 8.63 21.46 11.16
CA THR A 95 7.87 20.22 11.10
C THR A 95 7.30 19.92 12.47
N HIS A 96 6.09 19.38 12.48
CA HIS A 96 5.54 18.75 13.68
C HIS A 96 5.83 17.26 13.59
N PRO A 97 6.34 16.62 14.65
CA PRO A 97 6.51 15.18 14.66
C PRO A 97 5.16 14.50 14.42
N ILE A 98 5.09 13.67 13.40
CA ILE A 98 3.94 12.79 13.16
C ILE A 98 4.11 11.58 14.07
N ALA A 99 3.10 11.29 14.87
CA ALA A 99 3.15 10.12 15.74
C ALA A 99 3.16 8.84 14.89
N PRO A 100 3.85 7.76 15.30
CA PRO A 100 3.81 6.51 14.56
C PRO A 100 2.37 6.04 14.30
N LEU A 101 2.10 5.57 13.08
CA LEU A 101 0.84 4.89 12.77
C LEU A 101 0.92 3.45 13.28
N ASN A 102 -0.12 3.00 13.99
CA ASN A 102 -0.26 1.60 14.40
C ASN A 102 -1.40 0.96 13.60
N LEU A 103 -1.15 -0.22 13.02
CA LEU A 103 -2.19 -1.06 12.43
C LEU A 103 -2.27 -2.37 13.22
N SER A 104 -3.44 -2.67 13.80
CA SER A 104 -3.63 -3.85 14.65
C SER A 104 -2.55 -3.99 15.74
N ASP A 105 -2.31 -2.90 16.49
CA ASP A 105 -1.27 -2.80 17.54
C ASP A 105 0.18 -3.00 17.05
N THR A 106 0.40 -3.05 15.73
CA THR A 106 1.74 -3.13 15.14
C THR A 106 2.15 -1.76 14.60
N PRO A 107 3.27 -1.18 15.07
CA PRO A 107 3.76 0.09 14.52
C PRO A 107 4.21 -0.09 13.07
N ILE A 108 3.76 0.83 12.22
CA ILE A 108 4.16 0.89 10.81
C ILE A 108 5.49 1.62 10.70
N THR A 109 6.36 1.08 9.84
CA THR A 109 7.66 1.69 9.59
C THR A 109 7.48 2.94 8.75
N MET A 110 7.91 4.08 9.29
CA MET A 110 8.07 5.30 8.49
C MET A 110 9.35 5.18 7.66
N VAL A 111 9.24 5.44 6.36
CA VAL A 111 10.34 5.31 5.40
C VAL A 111 10.52 6.57 4.58
N ASP A 112 11.76 6.82 4.17
CA ASP A 112 12.11 7.98 3.34
C ASP A 112 11.65 7.83 1.88
N SER A 113 11.36 6.61 1.45
CA SER A 113 10.84 6.34 0.11
C SER A 113 10.10 5.02 0.03
N CYS A 114 9.12 4.94 -0.87
CA CYS A 114 8.40 3.73 -1.18
C CYS A 114 8.22 3.55 -2.69
N ARG A 115 8.00 2.32 -3.13
CA ARG A 115 7.65 2.04 -4.53
C ARG A 115 6.13 2.04 -4.67
N PHE A 116 5.63 2.88 -5.56
CA PHE A 116 4.22 3.02 -5.87
C PHE A 116 4.02 2.90 -7.38
N LEU A 117 3.29 1.86 -7.82
CA LEU A 117 2.95 1.60 -9.23
C LEU A 117 4.16 1.65 -10.19
N GLY A 118 5.32 1.18 -9.73
CA GLY A 118 6.55 1.14 -10.54
C GLY A 118 7.45 2.37 -10.42
N THR A 119 7.00 3.43 -9.74
CA THR A 119 7.73 4.67 -9.47
C THR A 119 8.19 4.71 -8.01
N THR A 120 9.37 5.24 -7.72
CA THR A 120 9.80 5.50 -6.35
C THR A 120 9.33 6.89 -5.94
N ILE A 121 8.48 6.96 -4.90
CA ILE A 121 8.08 8.20 -4.24
C ILE A 121 9.01 8.40 -3.06
N THR A 122 9.66 9.56 -2.96
CA THR A 122 10.51 9.93 -1.83
C THR A 122 9.85 11.02 -0.98
N GLN A 123 10.20 11.09 0.30
CA GLN A 123 9.72 12.13 1.22
C GLN A 123 10.02 13.56 0.76
N ASP A 124 11.08 13.74 -0.03
CA ASP A 124 11.51 15.03 -0.59
C ASP A 124 11.04 15.24 -2.05
N LEU A 125 10.22 14.32 -2.57
CA LEU A 125 9.70 14.30 -3.95
C LEU A 125 10.77 14.42 -5.04
N LYS A 126 12.00 14.02 -4.75
CA LYS A 126 13.09 13.92 -5.71
C LYS A 126 12.90 12.71 -6.63
N TRP A 127 13.13 12.93 -7.93
CA TRP A 127 12.92 11.91 -8.97
C TRP A 127 14.19 11.11 -9.29
N GLU A 128 15.34 11.53 -8.76
CA GLU A 128 16.65 10.95 -8.99
C GLU A 128 16.70 9.43 -8.81
N PRO A 129 16.09 8.81 -7.76
CA PRO A 129 16.07 7.36 -7.62
C PRO A 129 15.32 6.66 -8.75
N THR A 130 14.18 7.21 -9.16
CA THR A 130 13.36 6.70 -10.26
C THR A 130 14.12 6.82 -11.59
N ILE A 131 14.66 8.01 -11.89
CA ILE A 131 15.44 8.28 -13.11
C ILE A 131 16.64 7.32 -13.21
N THR A 132 17.39 7.17 -12.11
CA THR A 132 18.55 6.26 -12.06
C THR A 132 18.16 4.82 -12.32
N THR A 133 17.04 4.35 -11.75
CA THR A 133 16.52 3.00 -11.96
C THR A 133 16.11 2.76 -13.42
N ILE A 134 15.40 3.72 -14.02
CA ILE A 134 14.98 3.65 -15.44
C ILE A 134 16.21 3.64 -16.35
N ARG A 135 17.19 4.53 -16.11
CA ARG A 135 18.44 4.59 -16.88
C ARG A 135 19.19 3.26 -16.85
N LYS A 136 19.36 2.65 -15.67
CA LYS A 136 20.01 1.34 -15.52
C LYS A 136 19.28 0.25 -16.31
N LYS A 137 17.95 0.17 -16.22
CA LYS A 137 17.15 -0.80 -16.97
C LYS A 137 17.24 -0.61 -18.48
N ALA A 138 17.28 0.65 -18.94
CA ALA A 138 17.44 0.95 -20.37
C ALA A 138 18.82 0.50 -20.88
N GLN A 139 19.89 0.79 -20.13
CA GLN A 139 21.25 0.37 -20.48
C GLN A 139 21.40 -1.15 -20.56
N GLN A 140 20.78 -1.90 -19.64
CA GLN A 140 20.76 -3.37 -19.66
C GLN A 140 20.03 -3.98 -20.86
N ARG A 141 19.23 -3.22 -21.60
CA ARG A 141 18.52 -3.70 -22.80
C ARG A 141 19.21 -3.31 -24.10
N MET A 142 20.23 -2.46 -24.03
CA MET A 142 21.04 -2.05 -25.19
C MET A 142 22.25 -2.97 -25.42
N TYR A 143 22.58 -3.81 -24.44
CA TYR A 143 23.61 -4.84 -24.48
C TYR A 143 22.97 -6.19 -24.14
#